data_AF-A0AAV7FC13-F1
#
_entry.id   AF-A0AAV7FC13-F1
#
_cell.length_a   1.000
_cell.length_b   1.000
_cell.length_c   1.000
_cell.angle_alpha   90.00
_cell.angle_beta   90.00
_cell.angle_gamma   90.00
#
_symmetry.space_group_name_H-M   'P 1'
#
loop_
_entity.id
_entity.type
_entity.pdbx_description
1 polymer ?
#
loop_
_entity_poly.entity_id
_entity_poly.type
_entity_poly.pdbx_seq_one_letter_code
_entity_poly.pdbx_strand_id
1 'polypeptide(L)'
;MADSSVTSPRRMLSLSKERATVSLSDLDSEEKVEEHGLKPSEVYGFVGSITTLITTALFFTWAYVPEPWLHYLGITYYPSRYWALAVPAYVIVTVVLAITFYIGLNFMATPSAISLSTIFDEYSREPMTRRTDGEDDQPIEPISDIPISQINDLMFGSTLLQEKKKKKVYT
;
A
#
# COMPACT_ATOMS: atom_id res chain seq x y z
N MET A 1 -29.69 -9.09 31.70
CA MET A 1 -29.83 -7.96 30.76
C MET A 1 -28.41 -7.45 30.53
N ALA A 2 -27.79 -7.89 29.43
CA ALA A 2 -26.36 -7.68 29.20
C ALA A 2 -26.18 -6.53 28.21
N ASP A 3 -25.61 -5.43 28.68
CA ASP A 3 -25.30 -4.28 27.86
C ASP A 3 -24.07 -4.58 26.99
N SER A 4 -24.29 -4.65 25.68
CA SER A 4 -23.24 -4.79 24.68
C SER A 4 -22.48 -3.46 24.55
N SER A 5 -21.32 -3.41 25.20
CA SER A 5 -20.35 -2.32 25.09
C SER A 5 -19.89 -2.16 23.64
N VAL A 6 -20.32 -1.07 23.01
CA VAL A 6 -19.95 -0.68 21.64
C VAL A 6 -18.46 -0.38 21.62
N THR A 7 -17.68 -1.27 21.01
CA THR A 7 -16.23 -1.09 20.81
C THR A 7 -16.03 -0.02 19.74
N SER A 8 -15.76 1.21 20.16
CA SER A 8 -15.53 2.34 19.27
C SER A 8 -14.19 2.22 18.54
N PRO A 9 -14.15 2.31 17.20
CA PRO A 9 -12.92 2.26 16.38
C PRO A 9 -11.86 3.31 16.78
N ARG A 10 -12.27 4.42 17.40
CA ARG A 10 -11.36 5.49 17.83
C ARG A 10 -10.39 5.07 18.94
N ARG A 11 -10.77 4.08 19.77
CA ARG A 11 -9.97 3.65 20.91
C ARG A 11 -8.74 2.83 20.49
N MET A 12 -8.85 2.08 19.39
CA MET A 12 -7.73 1.28 18.86
C MET A 12 -6.63 2.16 18.25
N LEU A 13 -7.02 3.28 17.62
CA LEU A 13 -6.06 4.25 17.08
C LEU A 13 -5.26 4.95 18.19
N SER A 14 -5.89 5.26 19.33
CA SER A 14 -5.19 5.84 20.48
C SER A 14 -4.14 4.88 21.04
N LEU A 15 -4.50 3.60 21.24
CA LEU A 15 -3.58 2.60 21.77
C LEU A 15 -2.43 2.29 20.81
N SER A 16 -2.68 2.25 19.49
CA SER A 16 -1.61 2.08 18.50
C SER A 16 -0.67 3.28 18.46
N LYS A 17 -1.20 4.50 18.58
CA LYS A 17 -0.41 5.73 18.60
C LYS A 17 0.47 5.78 19.85
N GLU A 18 -0.09 5.46 21.01
CA GLU A 18 0.61 5.47 22.29
C GLU A 18 1.69 4.37 22.36
N ARG A 19 1.40 3.17 21.83
CA ARG A 19 2.37 2.07 21.75
C ARG A 19 3.50 2.34 20.75
N ALA A 20 3.22 3.03 19.66
CA ALA A 20 4.24 3.49 18.71
C ALA A 20 5.14 4.57 19.32
N THR A 21 4.58 5.53 20.08
CA THR A 21 5.38 6.54 20.78
C THR A 21 6.25 5.95 21.89
N VAL A 22 5.78 4.93 22.60
CA VAL A 22 6.57 4.27 23.66
C VAL A 22 7.66 3.39 23.06
N SER A 23 7.36 2.63 21.99
CA SER A 23 8.34 1.74 21.37
C SER A 23 9.43 2.47 20.57
N LEU A 24 9.19 3.71 20.13
CA LEU A 24 10.18 4.53 19.43
C LEU A 24 11.13 5.24 20.40
N SER A 25 10.70 5.48 21.64
CA SER A 25 11.52 6.11 22.68
C SER A 25 12.68 5.22 23.17
N ASP A 26 12.58 3.90 23.04
CA ASP A 26 13.57 2.94 23.56
C ASP A 26 14.70 2.59 22.56
N LEU A 27 14.63 3.03 21.30
CA LEU A 27 15.67 2.76 20.29
C LEU A 27 16.59 3.95 19.99
N ASP A 28 16.41 5.09 20.66
CA ASP A 28 17.11 6.34 20.34
C ASP A 28 18.07 6.77 21.47
N SER A 29 18.98 5.87 21.86
CA SER A 29 20.18 6.28 22.59
C SER A 29 21.25 6.64 21.58
N GLU A 30 21.54 7.95 21.47
CA GLU A 30 22.61 8.61 20.70
C GLU A 30 22.21 9.23 19.35
N GLU A 31 21.41 10.31 19.36
CA GLU A 31 21.83 11.63 18.84
C GLU A 31 20.79 12.73 19.19
N LYS A 32 21.17 13.68 20.04
CA LYS A 32 20.41 14.91 20.32
C LYS A 32 20.41 15.81 19.08
N VAL A 33 19.25 16.10 18.50
CA VAL A 33 19.05 17.31 17.68
C VAL A 33 17.72 17.99 18.03
N GLU A 34 17.83 19.27 18.36
CA GLU A 34 16.81 20.18 18.89
C GLU A 34 15.55 20.33 18.01
N GLU A 35 14.41 20.51 18.70
CA GLU A 35 13.17 21.00 18.11
C GLU A 35 13.33 22.43 17.56
N HIS A 36 13.07 22.61 16.27
CA HIS A 36 12.62 23.89 15.68
C HIS A 36 11.47 23.62 14.70
N GLY A 37 10.38 24.36 14.85
CA GLY A 37 9.10 24.14 14.16
C GLY A 37 9.12 24.38 12.64
N LEU A 38 8.42 23.50 11.91
CA LEU A 38 8.06 23.53 10.46
C LEU A 38 9.27 23.56 9.50
N LYS A 39 9.69 22.54 8.72
CA LYS A 39 9.21 21.21 8.34
C LYS A 39 10.39 20.23 8.54
N PRO A 40 10.44 19.45 9.62
CA PRO A 40 11.60 18.60 9.93
C PRO A 40 11.88 17.51 8.87
N SER A 41 10.89 17.18 8.03
CA SER A 41 11.01 16.13 7.01
C SER A 41 11.96 16.45 5.86
N GLU A 42 12.10 17.73 5.48
CA GLU A 42 12.96 18.12 4.34
C GLU A 42 14.44 18.06 4.72
N VAL A 43 14.76 18.54 5.92
CA VAL A 43 16.12 18.52 6.46
C VAL A 43 16.59 17.08 6.69
N TYR A 44 15.74 16.23 7.28
CA TYR A 44 16.09 14.82 7.48
C TYR A 44 16.29 14.09 6.14
N GLY A 45 15.47 14.38 5.13
CA GLY A 45 15.65 13.84 3.79
C GLY A 45 16.98 14.27 3.15
N PHE A 46 17.36 15.54 3.30
CA PHE A 46 18.63 16.06 2.81
C PHE A 46 19.83 15.40 3.49
N VAL A 47 19.85 15.39 4.83
CA VAL A 47 20.91 14.75 5.62
C VAL A 47 20.99 13.26 5.30
N GLY A 48 19.84 12.56 5.29
CA GLY A 48 19.75 11.16 4.92
C GLY A 48 20.26 10.88 3.51
N SER A 49 20.00 11.76 2.55
CA SER A 49 20.50 11.61 1.17
C SER A 49 22.03 11.70 1.09
N ILE A 50 22.64 12.66 1.79
CA ILE A 50 24.10 12.83 1.84
C ILE A 50 24.74 11.65 2.56
N THR A 51 24.21 11.27 3.73
CA THR A 51 24.69 10.13 4.51
C THR A 51 24.59 8.84 3.70
N THR A 52 23.47 8.62 2.99
CA THR A 52 23.32 7.44 2.11
C THR A 52 24.34 7.45 0.98
N LEU A 53 24.59 8.60 0.35
CA LEU A 53 25.59 8.71 -0.71
C LEU A 53 27.00 8.39 -0.20
N ILE A 54 27.41 8.97 0.93
CA ILE A 54 28.73 8.75 1.54
C ILE A 54 28.87 7.29 1.98
N THR A 55 27.89 6.75 2.69
CA THR A 55 27.89 5.34 3.12
C THR A 55 27.92 4.39 1.93
N THR A 56 27.21 4.69 0.84
CA THR A 56 27.23 3.87 -0.38
C THR A 56 28.59 3.93 -1.06
N ALA A 57 29.22 5.09 -1.15
CA ALA A 57 30.57 5.24 -1.70
C ALA A 57 31.61 4.49 -0.86
N LEU A 58 31.53 4.58 0.47
CA LEU A 58 32.38 3.83 1.39
C LEU A 58 32.13 2.32 1.28
N PHE A 59 30.88 1.89 1.15
CA PHE A 59 30.51 0.50 0.96
C PHE A 59 31.11 -0.08 -0.32
N PHE A 60 31.03 0.64 -1.44
CA PHE A 60 31.64 0.19 -2.70
C PHE A 60 33.16 0.23 -2.65
N THR A 61 33.74 1.28 -2.07
CA THR A 61 35.19 1.37 -1.89
C THR A 61 35.68 0.19 -1.06
N TRP A 62 35.02 -0.11 0.05
CA TRP A 62 35.31 -1.31 0.83
C TRP A 62 35.13 -2.56 -0.04
N ALA A 63 33.98 -2.77 -0.68
CA ALA A 63 33.69 -4.00 -1.43
C ALA A 63 34.68 -4.30 -2.58
N TYR A 64 35.19 -3.27 -3.28
CA TYR A 64 36.01 -3.45 -4.48
C TYR A 64 37.52 -3.22 -4.29
N VAL A 65 37.96 -2.56 -3.21
CA VAL A 65 39.40 -2.33 -2.99
C VAL A 65 40.12 -3.65 -2.67
N PRO A 66 41.25 -3.96 -3.32
CA PRO A 66 41.99 -5.20 -3.09
C PRO A 66 42.68 -5.22 -1.70
N GLU A 67 42.83 -6.41 -1.11
CA GLU A 67 43.35 -6.62 0.25
C GLU A 67 44.72 -5.97 0.56
N PRO A 68 45.69 -5.90 -0.37
CA PRO A 68 46.98 -5.27 -0.08
C PRO A 68 46.86 -3.78 0.24
N TRP A 69 45.87 -3.09 -0.33
CA TRP A 69 45.65 -1.67 -0.10
C TRP A 69 45.01 -1.42 1.27
N LEU A 70 44.08 -2.29 1.69
CA LEU A 70 43.49 -2.23 3.03
C LEU A 70 44.54 -2.49 4.12
N HIS A 71 45.44 -3.46 3.89
CA HIS A 71 46.56 -3.71 4.80
C HIS A 71 47.52 -2.52 4.89
N TYR A 72 47.78 -1.83 3.79
CA TYR A 72 48.59 -0.61 3.78
C TYR A 72 47.94 0.54 4.59
N LEU A 73 46.60 0.61 4.58
CA LEU A 73 45.81 1.55 5.37
C LEU A 73 45.72 1.17 6.87
N GLY A 74 46.31 0.04 7.28
CA GLY A 74 46.27 -0.44 8.67
C GLY A 74 44.97 -1.12 9.08
N ILE A 75 44.08 -1.42 8.13
CA ILE A 75 42.78 -2.08 8.38
C ILE A 75 42.96 -3.58 8.21
N THR A 76 43.34 -4.26 9.30
CA THR A 76 43.56 -5.71 9.35
C THR A 76 42.31 -6.51 9.72
N TYR A 77 41.31 -5.87 10.34
CA TYR A 77 40.08 -6.55 10.77
C TYR A 77 38.85 -5.92 10.10
N TYR A 78 38.30 -6.64 9.12
CA TYR A 78 37.05 -6.28 8.44
C TYR A 78 36.21 -7.56 8.23
N PRO A 79 34.87 -7.45 8.19
CA PRO A 79 34.01 -8.60 7.93
C PRO A 79 34.31 -9.21 6.55
N SER A 80 34.01 -10.49 6.37
CA SER A 80 34.22 -11.18 5.09
C SER A 80 33.59 -10.39 3.92
N ARG A 81 34.34 -10.29 2.80
CA ARG A 81 33.86 -9.66 1.55
C ARG A 81 32.55 -10.24 1.04
N TYR A 82 32.22 -11.49 1.40
CA TYR A 82 30.95 -12.13 1.09
C TYR A 82 29.74 -11.27 1.50
N TRP A 83 29.86 -10.51 2.60
CA TRP A 83 28.78 -9.63 3.06
C TRP A 83 28.44 -8.51 2.07
N ALA A 84 29.38 -8.10 1.21
CA ALA A 84 29.11 -7.12 0.16
C ALA A 84 28.04 -7.61 -0.84
N LEU A 85 27.97 -8.92 -1.08
CA LEU A 85 26.97 -9.56 -1.94
C LEU A 85 25.74 -9.99 -1.13
N ALA A 86 25.96 -10.52 0.08
CA ALA A 86 24.89 -11.02 0.91
C ALA A 86 23.89 -9.92 1.30
N VAL A 87 24.36 -8.74 1.71
CA VAL A 87 23.48 -7.65 2.16
C VAL A 87 22.50 -7.22 1.07
N PRO A 88 22.92 -6.84 -0.16
CA PRO A 88 21.98 -6.51 -1.23
C PRO A 88 21.03 -7.66 -1.59
N ALA A 89 21.52 -8.90 -1.60
CA ALA A 89 20.70 -10.07 -1.89
C ALA A 89 19.59 -10.27 -0.85
N TYR A 90 19.91 -10.17 0.44
CA TYR A 90 18.93 -10.27 1.51
C TYR A 90 17.91 -9.14 1.48
N VAL A 91 18.32 -7.90 1.15
CA VAL A 91 17.39 -6.78 1.00
C VAL A 91 16.36 -7.06 -0.09
N ILE A 92 16.81 -7.51 -1.27
CA ILE A 92 15.90 -7.83 -2.39
C ILE A 92 14.93 -8.96 -2.00
N VAL A 93 15.45 -10.05 -1.43
CA VAL A 93 14.62 -11.18 -0.99
C VAL A 93 13.61 -10.75 0.07
N THR A 94 14.02 -9.91 1.03
CA THR A 94 13.15 -9.39 2.09
C THR A 94 12.04 -8.52 1.52
N VAL A 95 12.33 -7.64 0.55
CA VAL A 95 11.32 -6.80 -0.10
C VAL A 95 10.29 -7.65 -0.86
N VAL A 96 10.75 -8.63 -1.64
CA VAL A 96 9.86 -9.54 -2.36
C VAL A 96 9.00 -10.36 -1.40
N LEU A 97 9.60 -10.86 -0.33
CA LEU A 97 8.89 -11.59 0.73
C LEU A 97 7.85 -10.71 1.42
N ALA A 98 8.19 -9.46 1.75
CA ALA A 98 7.29 -8.51 2.38
C ALA A 98 6.08 -8.18 1.50
N ILE A 99 6.30 -7.96 0.20
CA ILE A 99 5.20 -7.73 -0.76
C ILE A 99 4.31 -8.97 -0.87
N THR A 100 4.91 -10.15 -0.98
CA THR A 100 4.16 -11.42 -1.08
C THR A 100 3.32 -11.65 0.18
N PHE A 101 3.90 -11.42 1.35
CA PHE A 101 3.22 -11.55 2.62
C PHE A 101 2.11 -10.53 2.77
N TYR A 102 2.34 -9.27 2.37
CA TYR A 102 1.33 -8.24 2.34
C TYR A 102 0.13 -8.66 1.47
N ILE A 103 0.37 -9.14 0.25
CA ILE A 103 -0.70 -9.64 -0.63
C ILE A 103 -1.45 -10.81 0.01
N GLY A 104 -0.73 -11.77 0.59
CA GLY A 104 -1.33 -12.92 1.29
C GLY A 104 -2.20 -12.51 2.48
N LEU A 105 -1.72 -11.56 3.28
CA LEU A 105 -2.50 -10.99 4.39
C LEU A 105 -3.74 -10.25 3.90
N ASN A 106 -3.64 -9.47 2.81
CA ASN A 106 -4.80 -8.81 2.23
C ASN A 106 -5.84 -9.81 1.72
N PHE A 107 -5.41 -10.92 1.11
CA PHE A 107 -6.33 -11.99 0.71
C PHE A 107 -6.96 -12.71 1.90
N MET A 108 -6.24 -12.86 3.01
CA MET A 108 -6.81 -13.46 4.23
C MET A 108 -7.79 -12.51 4.93
N ALA A 109 -7.55 -11.19 4.87
CA ALA A 109 -8.36 -10.17 5.51
C ALA A 109 -9.58 -9.73 4.69
N THR A 110 -9.62 -10.05 3.38
CA THR A 110 -10.71 -9.67 2.48
C THR A 110 -11.61 -10.88 2.19
N PRO A 111 -12.95 -10.71 2.08
CA PRO A 111 -13.83 -11.75 1.56
C PRO A 111 -13.37 -12.25 0.18
N SER A 112 -13.74 -13.47 -0.18
CA SER A 112 -13.39 -14.05 -1.48
C SER A 112 -13.74 -13.09 -2.63
N ALA A 113 -12.89 -12.97 -3.63
CA ALA A 113 -13.05 -12.04 -4.76
C ALA A 113 -14.34 -12.22 -5.59
N ILE A 114 -15.08 -13.33 -5.37
CA ILE A 114 -16.33 -13.69 -6.05
C ILE A 114 -17.55 -13.35 -5.17
N SER A 115 -17.34 -12.89 -3.93
CA SER A 115 -18.44 -12.54 -3.04
C SER A 115 -19.13 -11.28 -3.53
N LEU A 116 -20.46 -11.31 -3.60
CA LEU A 116 -21.28 -10.13 -3.90
C LEU A 116 -21.05 -9.00 -2.87
N SER A 117 -20.59 -9.32 -1.66
CA SER A 117 -20.24 -8.34 -0.63
C SER A 117 -19.05 -7.43 -1.01
N THR A 118 -18.29 -7.78 -2.05
CA THR A 118 -17.23 -6.91 -2.60
C THR A 118 -17.79 -5.89 -3.59
N ILE A 119 -18.95 -6.16 -4.16
CA ILE A 119 -19.64 -5.30 -5.14
C ILE A 119 -20.71 -4.45 -4.47
N PHE A 120 -21.41 -5.03 -3.49
CA PHE A 120 -22.53 -4.40 -2.77
C PHE A 120 -22.24 -4.38 -1.27
N ASP A 121 -22.48 -3.24 -0.63
CA ASP A 121 -22.41 -3.06 0.82
C ASP A 121 -23.78 -2.67 1.40
N GLU A 122 -23.85 -2.44 2.72
CA GLU A 122 -25.09 -2.03 3.41
C GLU A 122 -25.63 -0.66 2.95
N TYR A 123 -24.79 0.16 2.31
CA TYR A 123 -25.15 1.49 1.82
C TYR A 123 -25.50 1.50 0.33
N SER A 124 -25.33 0.39 -0.40
CA SER A 124 -25.70 0.27 -1.81
C SER A 124 -27.21 0.42 -1.99
N ARG A 125 -27.61 1.33 -2.88
CA ARG A 125 -29.02 1.68 -3.13
C ARG A 125 -29.47 1.13 -4.47
N GLU A 126 -30.29 0.09 -4.48
CA GLU A 126 -30.84 -0.42 -5.73
C GLU A 126 -31.94 0.52 -6.29
N PRO A 127 -32.01 0.71 -7.62
CA PRO A 127 -33.08 1.47 -8.24
C PRO A 127 -34.42 0.79 -7.98
N MET A 128 -35.42 1.54 -7.49
CA MET A 128 -36.76 0.99 -7.27
C MET A 128 -37.34 0.50 -8.59
N THR A 129 -37.78 -0.75 -8.65
CA THR A 129 -38.53 -1.26 -9.78
C THR A 129 -39.86 -0.51 -9.85
N ARG A 130 -40.02 0.34 -10.88
CA ARG A 130 -41.22 1.15 -11.13
C ARG A 130 -42.47 0.26 -11.07
N ARG A 131 -43.25 0.40 -9.99
CA ARG A 131 -44.63 -0.11 -10.00
C ARG A 131 -45.42 0.80 -10.93
N THR A 132 -45.89 0.24 -12.04
CA THR A 132 -46.93 0.84 -12.89
C THR A 132 -48.25 0.81 -12.16
N ASP A 133 -48.39 1.64 -11.13
CA ASP A 133 -49.69 2.14 -10.73
C ASP A 133 -49.79 3.54 -11.33
N GLY A 134 -50.66 3.65 -12.34
CA GLY A 134 -50.81 4.87 -13.10
C GLY A 134 -51.32 6.00 -12.23
N GLU A 135 -50.70 7.17 -12.37
CA GLU A 135 -51.32 8.51 -12.40
C GLU A 135 -50.19 9.55 -12.47
N ASP A 136 -50.45 10.62 -13.22
CA ASP A 136 -49.52 11.56 -13.85
C ASP A 136 -48.76 12.52 -12.90
N ASP A 137 -48.46 12.13 -11.67
CA ASP A 137 -47.62 12.92 -10.74
C ASP A 137 -46.55 12.03 -10.09
N GLN A 138 -45.57 11.59 -10.87
CA GLN A 138 -44.49 10.76 -10.37
C GLN A 138 -43.49 11.60 -9.58
N PRO A 139 -43.32 11.37 -8.26
CA PRO A 139 -42.28 12.04 -7.48
C PRO A 139 -40.90 11.74 -8.08
N ILE A 140 -39.97 12.69 -7.96
CA ILE A 140 -38.56 12.46 -8.32
C ILE A 140 -38.08 11.20 -7.61
N GLU A 141 -37.58 10.25 -8.39
CA GLU A 141 -37.10 8.98 -7.85
C GLU A 141 -35.92 9.21 -6.89
N PRO A 142 -35.86 8.48 -5.77
CA PRO A 142 -34.73 8.58 -4.86
C PRO A 142 -33.43 8.20 -5.57
N ILE A 143 -32.33 8.89 -5.22
CA ILE A 143 -31.00 8.55 -5.74
C ILE A 143 -30.69 7.07 -5.47
N SER A 144 -30.25 6.37 -6.51
CA SER A 144 -29.87 4.96 -6.49
C SER A 144 -28.59 4.73 -7.29
N ASP A 145 -27.88 3.66 -6.97
CA ASP A 145 -26.65 3.27 -7.63
C ASP A 145 -26.95 2.53 -8.93
N ILE A 146 -26.12 2.79 -9.94
CA ILE A 146 -26.21 2.11 -11.23
C ILE A 146 -25.42 0.81 -11.13
N PRO A 147 -26.02 -0.38 -11.38
CA PRO A 147 -25.31 -1.64 -11.26
C PRO A 147 -24.18 -1.74 -12.28
N ILE A 148 -23.03 -2.27 -11.84
CA ILE A 148 -21.82 -2.38 -12.67
C ILE A 148 -22.06 -3.18 -13.96
N SER A 149 -22.99 -4.14 -13.94
CA SER A 149 -23.42 -4.91 -15.11
C SER A 149 -24.02 -4.03 -16.21
N GLN A 150 -24.83 -3.04 -15.83
CA GLN A 150 -25.49 -2.12 -16.77
C GLN A 150 -24.49 -1.17 -17.42
N ILE A 151 -23.55 -0.61 -16.64
CA ILE A 151 -22.48 0.24 -17.18
C ILE A 151 -21.54 -0.57 -18.07
N ASN A 152 -21.20 -1.80 -17.66
CA ASN A 152 -20.33 -2.68 -18.45
C ASN A 152 -20.97 -3.04 -19.81
N ASP A 153 -22.27 -3.34 -19.84
CA ASP A 153 -22.98 -3.58 -21.10
C ASP A 153 -23.07 -2.32 -21.98
N LEU A 154 -23.33 -1.16 -21.37
CA LEU A 154 -23.37 0.11 -22.09
C LEU A 154 -22.00 0.46 -22.72
N MET A 155 -20.93 0.34 -21.92
CA MET A 155 -19.58 0.73 -22.32
C MET A 155 -18.95 -0.27 -23.31
N PHE A 156 -19.15 -1.57 -23.11
CA PHE A 156 -18.45 -2.60 -23.88
C PHE A 156 -19.37 -3.40 -24.82
N GLY A 157 -20.66 -3.53 -24.52
CA GLY A 157 -21.62 -4.29 -25.34
C GLY A 157 -21.88 -3.65 -26.72
N SER A 158 -21.93 -2.31 -26.78
CA SER A 158 -22.07 -1.56 -28.03
C SER A 158 -20.89 -1.80 -29.00
N THR A 159 -19.68 -1.93 -28.46
CA THR A 159 -18.44 -2.17 -29.22
C THR A 159 -18.40 -3.57 -29.84
N LEU A 160 -18.85 -4.60 -29.11
CA LEU A 160 -18.91 -5.98 -29.63
C LEU A 160 -19.97 -6.16 -30.72
N LEU A 161 -21.09 -5.43 -30.65
CA LEU A 161 -22.11 -5.43 -31.70
C LEU A 161 -21.60 -4.77 -32.98
N GLN A 162 -20.79 -3.73 -32.89
CA GLN A 162 -20.17 -3.08 -34.06
C GLN A 162 -19.13 -3.99 -34.73
N GLU A 163 -18.34 -4.73 -33.95
CA GLU A 163 -17.37 -5.68 -34.51
C GLU A 163 -18.07 -6.86 -35.22
N LYS A 164 -19.15 -7.39 -34.63
CA LYS A 164 -19.98 -8.43 -35.26
C LYS A 164 -20.64 -7.92 -36.55
N LYS A 165 -21.13 -6.68 -36.57
CA LYS A 165 -21.69 -6.06 -37.78
C LYS A 165 -20.63 -5.86 -38.87
N LYS A 166 -19.42 -5.40 -38.53
CA LYS A 166 -18.32 -5.30 -39.50
C LYS A 166 -17.96 -6.65 -40.10
N LYS A 167 -17.74 -7.70 -39.28
CA LYS A 167 -17.41 -9.04 -39.80
C LYS A 167 -18.46 -9.62 -40.75
N LYS A 168 -19.74 -9.36 -40.49
CA LYS A 168 -20.85 -9.81 -41.34
C LYS A 168 -21.00 -9.05 -42.67
N VAL A 169 -20.37 -7.88 -42.80
CA VAL A 169 -20.37 -7.07 -44.03
C VAL A 169 -19.21 -7.47 -44.98
N TYR A 170 -18.18 -8.14 -44.46
CA TYR A 170 -17.03 -8.63 -45.26
C TYR A 170 -17.10 -10.13 -45.59
N THR A 171 -18.23 -10.79 -45.33
CA THR A 171 -18.54 -12.16 -45.76
C THR A 171 -19.78 -12.11 -46.64
#